data_AF-A0AAW9S6K2-F1
#
_entry.id   AF-A0AAW9S6K2-F1
#
_cell.length_a   1.000
_cell.length_b   1.000
_cell.length_c   1.000
_cell.angle_alpha   90.00
_cell.angle_beta   90.00
_cell.angle_gamma   90.00
#
_symmetry.space_group_name_H-M   'P 1'
#
loop_
_entity.id
_entity.type
_entity.pdbx_description
1 polymer ?
#
loop_
_entity_poly.entity_id
_entity_poly.type
_entity_poly.pdbx_seq_one_letter_code
_entity_poly.pdbx_strand_id
1 'polypeptide(L)'
;MNFEFSTARFKHLNWKFRLRSFLDGKSLLTKKEALSHHDCELGHWLDNRGKAQYGHLPHMPELRQCHIQLHEQVHKIIELRNKGLRVEAEGAFQELNQLSDQLILLLDKTEEEAPNL
;
A
#
# COMPACT_ATOMS: atom_id res chain seq x y z
N MET A 1 4.84 18.13 8.18
CA MET A 1 5.75 17.12 7.61
C MET A 1 5.60 17.19 6.10
N ASN A 2 6.73 17.28 5.39
CA ASN A 2 6.75 17.15 3.93
C ASN A 2 6.56 15.68 3.59
N PHE A 3 5.82 15.40 2.51
CA PHE A 3 5.61 14.04 2.03
C PHE A 3 6.70 13.74 1.01
N GLU A 4 7.44 12.67 1.23
CA GLU A 4 8.55 12.25 0.38
C GLU A 4 8.17 10.95 -0.35
N PHE A 5 8.11 10.98 -1.68
CA PHE A 5 7.77 9.80 -2.48
C PHE A 5 8.72 8.63 -2.23
N SER A 6 10.02 8.93 -2.06
CA SER A 6 11.04 7.93 -1.70
C SER A 6 10.72 7.22 -0.37
N THR A 7 10.25 7.96 0.62
CA THR A 7 9.84 7.42 1.93
C THR A 7 8.57 6.59 1.79
N ALA A 8 7.59 7.05 1.00
CA ALA A 8 6.36 6.30 0.76
C ALA A 8 6.64 4.95 0.09
N ARG A 9 7.49 4.92 -0.95
CA ARG A 9 7.95 3.68 -1.60
C ARG A 9 8.66 2.76 -0.61
N PHE A 10 9.62 3.27 0.16
CA PHE A 10 10.34 2.46 1.14
C PHE A 10 9.41 1.85 2.19
N LYS A 11 8.49 2.65 2.76
CA LYS A 11 7.50 2.16 3.74
C LYS A 11 6.64 1.07 3.14
N HIS A 12 6.22 1.22 1.90
CA HIS A 12 5.41 0.23 1.20
C HIS A 12 6.17 -1.09 0.96
N LEU A 13 7.41 -1.03 0.46
CA LEU A 13 8.26 -2.21 0.27
C LEU A 13 8.57 -2.92 1.59
N ASN A 14 8.89 -2.17 2.65
CA ASN A 14 9.10 -2.72 3.98
C ASN A 14 7.84 -3.41 4.50
N TRP A 15 6.66 -2.82 4.25
CA TRP A 15 5.39 -3.42 4.65
C TRP A 15 5.14 -4.77 3.95
N LYS A 16 5.39 -4.86 2.64
CA LYS A 16 5.34 -6.12 1.86
C LYS A 16 6.30 -7.19 2.41
N PHE A 17 7.54 -6.81 2.75
CA PHE A 17 8.52 -7.73 3.37
C PHE A 17 8.04 -8.27 4.73
N ARG A 18 7.44 -7.42 5.55
CA ARG A 18 6.90 -7.83 6.85
C ARG A 18 5.71 -8.79 6.68
N LEU A 19 4.84 -8.55 5.72
CA LEU A 19 3.72 -9.44 5.43
C LEU A 19 4.20 -10.83 4.96
N ARG A 20 5.23 -10.88 4.11
CA ARG A 20 5.88 -12.14 3.72
C ARG A 20 6.40 -12.89 4.95
N SER A 21 7.10 -12.18 5.84
CA SER A 21 7.64 -12.76 7.07
C SER A 21 6.53 -13.28 8.00
N PHE A 22 5.38 -12.62 8.04
CA PHE A 22 4.19 -13.08 8.76
C PHE A 22 3.59 -14.36 8.15
N LEU A 23 3.48 -14.44 6.82
CA LEU A 23 3.03 -15.65 6.12
C LEU A 23 3.95 -16.85 6.36
N ASP A 24 5.26 -16.60 6.40
CA ASP A 24 6.27 -17.61 6.74
C ASP A 24 6.22 -18.05 8.22
N GLY A 25 5.42 -17.39 9.06
CA GLY A 25 5.38 -17.64 10.50
C GLY A 25 6.62 -17.15 11.26
N LYS A 26 7.44 -16.29 10.63
CA LYS A 26 8.67 -15.72 11.19
C LYS A 26 8.43 -14.45 12.00
N SER A 27 7.24 -13.87 11.91
CA SER A 27 6.87 -12.66 12.65
C SER A 27 5.38 -12.65 12.98
N LEU A 28 5.00 -11.86 13.99
CA LEU A 28 3.62 -11.50 14.25
C LEU A 28 3.33 -10.15 13.61
N LEU A 29 2.20 -10.05 12.93
CA LEU A 29 1.66 -8.79 12.42
C LEU A 29 0.43 -8.48 13.25
N THR A 30 0.47 -7.41 14.02
CA THR A 30 -0.68 -6.99 14.82
C THR A 30 -1.76 -6.42 13.90
N LYS A 31 -3.04 -6.55 14.24
CA LYS A 31 -4.14 -5.87 13.52
C LYS A 31 -3.92 -4.36 13.42
N LYS A 32 -3.20 -3.79 14.39
CA LYS A 32 -2.85 -2.37 14.44
C LYS A 32 -1.79 -1.98 13.40
N GLU A 33 -1.04 -2.94 12.85
CA GLU A 33 -0.08 -2.73 11.76
C GLU A 33 -0.70 -2.98 10.37
N ALA A 34 -1.91 -3.54 10.34
CA ALA A 34 -2.81 -3.53 9.21
C ALA A 34 -3.72 -2.29 9.27
N LEU A 35 -3.10 -1.11 9.44
CA LEU A 35 -3.79 0.18 9.53
C LEU A 35 -4.77 0.38 8.36
N SER A 36 -5.83 1.15 8.60
CA SER A 36 -6.71 1.62 7.54
C SER A 36 -5.90 2.32 6.45
N HIS A 37 -6.35 2.24 5.21
CA HIS A 37 -5.75 3.03 4.13
C HIS A 37 -5.78 4.53 4.45
N HIS A 38 -6.75 5.01 5.24
CA HIS A 38 -6.79 6.42 5.67
C HIS A 38 -5.76 6.78 6.76
N ASP A 39 -5.29 5.80 7.53
CA ASP A 39 -4.43 6.03 8.70
C ASP A 39 -2.94 5.87 8.38
N CYS A 40 -2.60 5.55 7.13
CA CYS A 40 -1.21 5.49 6.68
C CYS A 40 -0.78 6.85 6.12
N GLU A 41 0.53 7.13 6.14
CA GLU A 41 1.07 8.42 5.67
C GLU A 41 0.70 8.72 4.21
N LEU A 42 0.71 7.69 3.35
CA LEU A 42 0.29 7.83 1.95
C LEU A 42 -1.21 8.15 1.86
N GLY A 43 -2.06 7.49 2.64
CA GLY A 43 -3.49 7.78 2.73
C GLY A 43 -3.76 9.21 3.16
N HIS A 44 -3.15 9.64 4.27
CA HIS A 44 -3.24 11.02 4.74
C HIS A 44 -2.79 12.01 3.66
N TRP A 45 -1.73 11.72 2.92
CA TRP A 45 -1.31 12.58 1.82
C TRP A 45 -2.33 12.58 0.68
N LEU A 46 -2.81 11.42 0.24
CA LEU A 46 -3.80 11.25 -0.83
C LEU A 46 -5.11 11.98 -0.52
N ASP A 47 -5.54 12.00 0.74
CA ASP A 47 -6.77 12.65 1.18
C ASP A 47 -6.62 14.17 1.34
N ASN A 48 -5.39 14.65 1.55
CA ASN A 48 -5.09 16.05 1.80
C ASN A 48 -4.29 16.69 0.66
N ARG A 49 -2.98 16.87 0.83
CA ARG A 49 -2.11 17.61 -0.10
C ARG A 49 -2.12 16.99 -1.50
N GLY A 50 -2.08 15.66 -1.59
CA GLY A 50 -2.15 14.91 -2.83
C GLY A 50 -3.41 15.24 -3.64
N LYS A 51 -4.57 15.26 -2.97
CA LYS A 51 -5.84 15.67 -3.60
C LYS A 51 -5.85 17.14 -4.00
N ALA A 52 -5.39 18.03 -3.12
CA ALA A 52 -5.45 19.47 -3.37
C ALA A 52 -4.52 19.92 -4.51
N GLN A 53 -3.31 19.37 -4.59
CA GLN A 53 -2.29 19.80 -5.54
C GLN A 53 -2.32 18.97 -6.83
N TYR A 54 -2.49 17.65 -6.71
CA TYR A 54 -2.33 16.72 -7.84
C TYR A 54 -3.63 16.05 -8.25
N GLY A 55 -4.75 16.25 -7.54
CA GLY A 55 -6.01 15.55 -7.81
C GLY A 55 -6.59 15.74 -9.22
N HIS A 56 -6.09 16.71 -9.98
CA HIS A 56 -6.43 16.95 -11.39
C HIS A 56 -5.71 16.02 -12.37
N LEU A 57 -4.61 15.36 -11.95
CA LEU A 57 -3.88 14.42 -12.79
C LEU A 57 -4.74 13.17 -13.09
N PRO A 58 -4.74 12.67 -14.34
CA PRO A 58 -5.68 11.64 -14.79
C PRO A 58 -5.51 10.30 -14.06
N HIS A 59 -4.31 9.98 -13.58
CA HIS A 59 -4.01 8.72 -12.87
C HIS A 59 -4.22 8.80 -11.35
N MET A 60 -4.55 9.96 -10.78
CA MET A 60 -4.75 10.09 -9.33
C MET A 60 -5.98 9.33 -8.79
N PRO A 61 -7.11 9.21 -9.50
CA PRO A 61 -8.17 8.29 -9.12
C PRO A 61 -7.70 6.84 -9.06
N GLU A 62 -6.87 6.41 -10.03
CA GLU A 62 -6.29 5.06 -10.07
C GLU A 62 -5.35 4.83 -8.89
N LEU A 63 -4.49 5.82 -8.57
CA LEU A 63 -3.59 5.75 -7.42
C LEU A 63 -4.36 5.56 -6.10
N ARG A 64 -5.43 6.31 -5.89
CA ARG A 64 -6.29 6.15 -4.71
C ARG A 64 -6.94 4.77 -4.66
N GLN A 65 -7.49 4.30 -5.78
CA GLN A 65 -8.16 3.00 -5.82
C GLN A 65 -7.17 1.85 -5.59
N CYS A 66 -6.00 1.90 -6.23
CA CYS A 66 -4.93 0.92 -6.06
C CYS A 66 -4.48 0.85 -4.58
N HIS A 67 -4.33 2.01 -3.93
CA HIS A 67 -3.99 2.08 -2.51
C HIS A 67 -5.07 1.46 -1.59
N ILE A 68 -6.36 1.69 -1.86
CA ILE A 68 -7.47 1.07 -1.12
C ILE A 68 -7.43 -0.46 -1.28
N GLN A 69 -7.37 -0.94 -2.54
CA GLN A 69 -7.35 -2.36 -2.86
C GLN A 69 -6.17 -3.08 -2.23
N LEU A 70 -5.00 -2.42 -2.20
CA LEU A 70 -3.83 -2.93 -1.51
C LEU A 70 -4.15 -3.21 -0.04
N HIS A 71 -4.70 -2.24 0.70
CA HIS A 71 -5.07 -2.40 2.12
C HIS A 71 -6.17 -3.45 2.34
N GLU A 72 -7.15 -3.56 1.46
CA GLU A 72 -8.16 -4.63 1.52
C GLU A 72 -7.49 -6.01 1.37
N GLN A 73 -6.53 -6.11 0.46
CA GLN A 73 -5.79 -7.35 0.21
C GLN A 73 -4.92 -7.75 1.41
N VAL A 74 -4.31 -6.78 2.10
CA VAL A 74 -3.63 -7.00 3.38
C VAL A 74 -4.55 -7.69 4.38
N HIS A 75 -5.76 -7.16 4.57
CA HIS A 75 -6.71 -7.66 5.54
C HIS A 75 -7.12 -9.10 5.19
N LYS A 76 -7.40 -9.36 3.91
CA LYS A 76 -7.68 -10.70 3.38
C LYS A 76 -6.55 -11.69 3.68
N ILE A 77 -5.30 -11.33 3.42
CA ILE A 77 -4.13 -12.18 3.67
C ILE A 77 -4.02 -12.54 5.15
N ILE A 78 -4.19 -11.56 6.05
CA ILE A 78 -4.13 -11.77 7.50
C ILE A 78 -5.27 -12.69 7.96
N GLU A 79 -6.48 -12.49 7.46
CA GLU A 79 -7.63 -13.32 7.79
C GLU A 79 -7.44 -14.77 7.33
N LEU A 80 -7.05 -14.98 6.07
CA LEU A 80 -6.78 -16.31 5.50
C LEU A 80 -5.69 -17.03 6.29
N ARG A 81 -4.60 -16.33 6.62
CA ARG A 81 -3.52 -16.91 7.42
C ARG A 81 -4.00 -17.31 8.82
N ASN A 82 -4.77 -16.46 9.48
CA ASN A 82 -5.32 -16.74 10.82
C ASN A 82 -6.31 -17.93 10.80
N LYS A 83 -7.01 -18.15 9.69
CA LYS A 83 -7.87 -19.31 9.45
C LYS A 83 -7.09 -20.59 9.08
N GLY A 84 -5.76 -20.52 8.92
CA GLY A 84 -4.93 -21.64 8.49
C GLY A 84 -4.99 -21.95 6.98
N LEU A 85 -5.67 -21.11 6.19
CA LEU A 85 -5.84 -21.23 4.75
C LEU A 85 -4.59 -20.74 4.00
N ARG A 86 -3.52 -21.53 4.05
CA ARG A 86 -2.18 -21.12 3.58
C ARG A 86 -2.11 -20.93 2.07
N VAL A 87 -2.77 -21.77 1.27
CA VAL A 87 -2.71 -21.70 -0.19
C VAL A 87 -3.42 -20.44 -0.69
N GLU A 88 -4.57 -20.14 -0.11
CA GLU A 88 -5.37 -18.96 -0.40
C GLU A 88 -4.65 -17.69 0.05
N ALA A 89 -4.00 -17.71 1.22
CA ALA A 89 -3.20 -16.59 1.70
C ALA A 89 -2.01 -16.30 0.77
N GLU A 90 -1.39 -17.34 0.21
CA GLU A 90 -0.31 -17.20 -0.77
C GLU A 90 -0.83 -16.63 -2.11
N GLY A 91 -1.95 -17.13 -2.62
CA GLY A 91 -2.59 -16.58 -3.82
C GLY A 91 -2.94 -15.10 -3.63
N ALA A 92 -3.51 -14.74 -2.47
CA ALA A 92 -3.80 -13.37 -2.11
C ALA A 92 -2.53 -12.50 -2.01
N PHE A 93 -1.40 -13.05 -1.55
CA PHE A 93 -0.10 -12.37 -1.53
C PHE A 93 0.43 -12.08 -2.93
N GLN A 94 0.19 -12.96 -3.91
CA GLN A 94 0.57 -12.69 -5.31
C GLN A 94 -0.25 -11.55 -5.92
N GLU A 95 -1.56 -11.49 -5.65
CA GLU A 95 -2.41 -10.36 -6.04
C GLU A 95 -1.91 -9.04 -5.41
N LEU A 96 -1.52 -9.07 -4.13
CA LEU A 96 -0.93 -7.91 -3.45
C LEU A 96 0.37 -7.45 -4.14
N ASN A 97 1.21 -8.38 -4.62
CA ASN A 97 2.44 -8.00 -5.31
C ASN A 97 2.15 -7.17 -6.56
N GLN A 98 1.12 -7.54 -7.34
CA GLN A 98 0.72 -6.80 -8.53
C GLN A 98 0.21 -5.40 -8.19
N LEU A 99 -0.63 -5.30 -7.15
CA LEU A 99 -1.12 -4.00 -6.64
C LEU A 99 0.03 -3.13 -6.13
N SER A 100 1.01 -3.73 -5.44
CA SER A 100 2.22 -3.05 -4.95
C SER A 100 3.04 -2.47 -6.09
N ASP A 101 3.24 -3.22 -7.17
CA ASP A 101 4.04 -2.77 -8.31
C ASP A 101 3.31 -1.65 -9.07
N GLN A 102 1.98 -1.76 -9.23
CA GLN A 102 1.15 -0.71 -9.80
C GLN A 102 1.16 0.57 -8.95
N LEU A 103 1.09 0.44 -7.62
CA LEU A 103 1.14 1.56 -6.70
C LEU A 103 2.44 2.35 -6.83
N ILE A 104 3.59 1.64 -6.88
CA ILE A 104 4.91 2.26 -7.05
C ILE A 104 4.97 3.00 -8.40
N LEU A 105 4.53 2.37 -9.49
CA LEU A 105 4.50 3.00 -10.81
C LEU A 105 3.66 4.29 -10.82
N LEU A 106 2.51 4.30 -10.15
CA LEU A 106 1.64 5.47 -10.06
C LEU A 106 2.25 6.57 -9.18
N LEU A 107 2.98 6.22 -8.12
CA LEU A 107 3.73 7.17 -7.32
C LEU A 107 4.87 7.81 -8.11
N ASP A 108 5.60 7.02 -8.89
CA ASP A 108 6.70 7.52 -9.73
C ASP A 108 6.19 8.49 -10.81
N LYS A 109 5.09 8.15 -11.50
CA LYS A 109 4.42 9.07 -12.44
C LYS A 109 3.99 10.37 -11.76
N THR A 110 3.49 10.28 -10.53
CA THR A 110 3.06 11.47 -9.79
C THR A 110 4.26 12.33 -9.38
N GLU A 111 5.39 11.74 -9.02
CA GLU A 111 6.64 12.44 -8.71
C GLU A 111 7.22 13.14 -9.95
N GLU A 112 7.21 12.48 -11.11
CA GLU A 112 7.66 13.04 -12.39
C GLU A 112 6.84 14.27 -12.81
N GLU A 113 5.52 14.21 -12.61
CA GLU A 113 4.60 15.33 -12.89
C GLU A 113 4.54 16.37 -11.75
N ALA A 114 5.24 16.09 -10.64
CA ALA A 114 5.35 16.96 -9.46
C ALA A 114 6.81 17.27 -9.09
N PRO A 115 7.64 17.82 -9.99
CA PRO A 115 9.10 17.94 -9.79
C PRO A 115 9.53 18.91 -8.67
N ASN A 116 8.58 19.58 -8.00
CA ASN A 116 8.82 20.62 -6.99
C ASN A 116 8.29 20.26 -5.58
N LEU A 117 8.21 18.96 -5.25
CA LEU A 117 7.80 18.50 -3.92
C LEU A 117 8.96 18.55 -2.91
#